data_AF-A0A6G0XWN2-F1
#
_entry.id   AF-A0A6G0XWN2-F1
#
_cell.length_a   1.000
_cell.length_b   1.000
_cell.length_c   1.000
_cell.angle_alpha   90.00
_cell.angle_beta   90.00
_cell.angle_gamma   90.00
#
_symmetry.space_group_name_H-M   'P 1'
#
loop_
_entity.id
_entity.type
_entity.pdbx_description
1 polymer ?
#
loop_
_entity_poly.entity_id
_entity_poly.type
_entity_poly.pdbx_seq_one_letter_code
_entity_poly.pdbx_strand_id
1 'polypeptide(L)'
;MTTALLSTKVAACCETLSLQEAWVFAKKPQLKAVRNAFGETPCESNEAIVVDSLLPLAAPMAENLLPSWHTDTIQTTCALLVMFVMVLGVFFRPFADQVVVPLLSAGRKMRRRNMEERVANTNLSEWKLVDQMLWQSVETCLDMMSSKSRYDLLPILDYYGACHSVSVQCLVLRQVEIVLGSWTKVELEPYFDHIRDLLHNAMHDRHLDIRMAARAAFSNFCHTWSEHMDELRQIPPPAMSHLLFEFHGGHCITDTLANEPSVVVEEEEMKDVANHDARVDDLVDVHLSLVMYLLVFLTTPLWSLSLLVGGLLWPVGISTKAQVVPMPSVDLLSEDQQSRDTIDPNKDHWYEQS
;
A
#
# COMPACT_ATOMS: atom_id res chain seq x y z
N MET A 1 11.11 -27.01 -20.29
CA MET A 1 10.29 -28.06 -19.63
C MET A 1 9.77 -27.63 -18.25
N THR A 2 10.46 -26.74 -17.54
CA THR A 2 10.08 -26.22 -16.20
C THR A 2 8.99 -25.13 -16.23
N THR A 3 8.99 -24.23 -17.22
CA THR A 3 7.96 -23.18 -17.39
C THR A 3 6.58 -23.76 -17.70
N ALA A 4 6.51 -24.73 -18.61
CA ALA A 4 5.28 -25.44 -18.94
C ALA A 4 4.66 -26.16 -17.72
N LEU A 5 5.49 -26.67 -16.79
CA LEU A 5 5.04 -27.37 -15.58
C LEU A 5 4.57 -26.40 -14.48
N LEU A 6 5.11 -25.17 -14.43
CA LEU A 6 4.63 -24.11 -13.54
C LEU A 6 3.29 -23.55 -14.04
N SER A 7 3.20 -23.23 -15.34
CA SER A 7 1.97 -22.72 -15.96
C SER A 7 0.80 -23.70 -15.84
N THR A 8 0.99 -25.00 -16.11
CA THR A 8 -0.09 -26.00 -15.94
C THR A 8 -0.47 -26.25 -14.48
N LYS A 9 0.47 -26.13 -13.53
CA LYS A 9 0.17 -26.30 -12.10
C LYS A 9 -0.52 -25.08 -11.48
N VAL A 10 -0.26 -23.88 -12.01
CA VAL A 10 -0.96 -22.65 -11.60
C VAL A 10 -2.36 -22.64 -12.20
N ALA A 11 -2.49 -22.93 -13.50
CA ALA A 11 -3.78 -22.96 -14.20
C ALA A 11 -4.75 -24.04 -13.68
N ALA A 12 -4.28 -25.26 -13.42
CA ALA A 12 -5.12 -26.34 -12.88
C ALA A 12 -5.54 -26.11 -11.41
N CYS A 13 -4.92 -25.16 -10.69
CA CYS A 13 -5.28 -24.83 -9.31
C CYS A 13 -6.34 -23.71 -9.22
N CYS A 14 -6.53 -22.90 -10.26
CA CYS A 14 -7.49 -21.79 -10.25
C CYS A 14 -8.96 -22.24 -10.42
N GLU A 15 -9.22 -23.43 -10.96
CA GLU A 15 -10.59 -23.85 -11.33
C GLU A 15 -11.38 -24.55 -10.20
N THR A 16 -10.78 -24.93 -9.07
CA THR A 16 -11.47 -25.81 -8.09
C THR A 16 -11.22 -25.55 -6.60
N LEU A 17 -10.56 -24.47 -6.19
CA LEU A 17 -10.18 -24.29 -4.77
C LEU A 17 -11.12 -23.34 -4.02
N SER A 18 -11.65 -23.81 -2.89
CA SER A 18 -12.29 -22.94 -1.90
C SER A 18 -11.25 -21.97 -1.32
N LEU A 19 -11.65 -20.74 -1.02
CA LEU A 19 -10.79 -19.63 -0.55
C LEU A 19 -9.85 -19.99 0.61
N GLN A 20 -10.22 -20.98 1.43
CA GLN A 20 -9.41 -21.46 2.54
C GLN A 20 -8.29 -22.41 2.10
N GLU A 21 -8.48 -23.17 1.02
CA GLU A 21 -7.49 -24.10 0.46
C GLU A 21 -6.49 -23.39 -0.47
N ALA A 22 -6.92 -22.35 -1.20
CA ALA A 22 -6.01 -21.42 -1.90
C ALA A 22 -5.03 -20.73 -0.93
N TRP A 23 -5.49 -20.46 0.29
CA TRP A 23 -4.70 -19.89 1.38
C TRP A 23 -3.71 -20.88 2.00
N VAL A 24 -4.09 -22.16 2.12
CA VAL A 24 -3.15 -23.25 2.45
C VAL A 24 -2.11 -23.44 1.33
N PHE A 25 -2.46 -23.09 0.10
CA PHE A 25 -1.57 -23.12 -1.06
C PHE A 25 -0.52 -22.00 -1.07
N ALA A 26 -0.89 -20.78 -0.66
CA ALA A 26 0.08 -19.69 -0.41
C ALA A 26 1.09 -20.05 0.70
N LYS A 27 0.72 -20.94 1.64
CA LYS A 27 1.62 -21.47 2.67
C LYS A 27 2.51 -22.65 2.21
N LYS A 28 2.36 -23.19 0.99
CA LYS A 28 2.98 -24.46 0.56
C LYS A 28 3.70 -24.30 -0.80
N PRO A 29 4.59 -25.23 -1.21
CA PRO A 29 5.87 -25.01 -1.90
C PRO A 29 5.93 -24.14 -3.17
N GLN A 30 4.83 -23.68 -3.76
CA GLN A 30 4.83 -22.94 -5.02
C GLN A 30 5.34 -21.50 -4.90
N LEU A 31 4.96 -20.73 -3.87
CA LEU A 31 5.56 -19.39 -3.67
C LEU A 31 7.06 -19.49 -3.33
N LYS A 32 7.45 -20.54 -2.61
CA LYS A 32 8.86 -20.88 -2.39
C LYS A 32 9.55 -21.33 -3.68
N ALA A 33 8.88 -22.08 -4.55
CA ALA A 33 9.40 -22.52 -5.85
C ALA A 33 9.52 -21.35 -6.83
N VAL A 34 8.58 -20.40 -6.83
CA VAL A 34 8.64 -19.14 -7.59
C VAL A 34 9.82 -18.32 -7.08
N ARG A 35 9.95 -18.12 -5.76
CA ARG A 35 11.11 -17.45 -5.15
C ARG A 35 12.44 -18.13 -5.51
N ASN A 36 12.50 -19.46 -5.45
CA ASN A 36 13.70 -20.22 -5.79
C ASN A 36 14.01 -20.20 -7.30
N ALA A 37 12.99 -20.20 -8.16
CA ALA A 37 13.15 -20.11 -9.61
C ALA A 37 13.72 -18.75 -10.03
N PHE A 38 13.42 -17.70 -9.28
CA PHE A 38 13.96 -16.36 -9.52
C PHE A 38 15.42 -16.17 -9.07
N GLY A 39 16.01 -17.11 -8.34
CA GLY A 39 17.35 -16.95 -7.76
C GLY A 39 18.54 -17.27 -8.68
N GLU A 40 18.35 -17.97 -9.80
CA GLU A 40 19.49 -18.71 -10.39
C GLU A 40 19.90 -18.38 -11.84
N THR A 41 19.14 -17.63 -12.67
CA THR A 41 19.67 -17.19 -13.99
C THR A 41 19.00 -15.91 -14.53
N PRO A 42 19.77 -14.95 -15.08
CA PRO A 42 19.22 -13.81 -15.82
C PRO A 42 18.83 -14.28 -17.22
N CYS A 43 17.60 -14.75 -17.36
CA CYS A 43 17.11 -15.27 -18.63
C CYS A 43 16.24 -14.21 -19.32
N GLU A 44 16.29 -14.18 -20.65
CA GLU A 44 15.32 -13.51 -21.55
C GLU A 44 13.85 -13.95 -21.28
N SER A 45 13.62 -14.84 -20.31
CA SER A 45 12.34 -15.42 -19.91
C SER A 45 11.55 -14.64 -18.84
N ASN A 46 12.03 -13.50 -18.33
CA ASN A 46 11.32 -12.80 -17.25
C ASN A 46 9.93 -12.31 -17.68
N GLU A 47 9.82 -11.79 -18.91
CA GLU A 47 8.52 -11.38 -19.47
C GLU A 47 7.56 -12.57 -19.62
N ALA A 48 8.04 -13.70 -20.15
CA ALA A 48 7.25 -14.92 -20.26
C ALA A 48 6.80 -15.44 -18.89
N ILE A 49 7.64 -15.35 -17.85
CA ILE A 49 7.23 -15.70 -16.48
C ILE A 49 6.10 -14.79 -16.00
N VAL A 50 6.19 -13.47 -16.23
CA VAL A 50 5.13 -12.55 -15.84
C VAL A 50 3.85 -12.88 -16.58
N VAL A 51 3.88 -13.01 -17.90
CA VAL A 51 2.70 -13.25 -18.73
C VAL A 51 2.07 -14.63 -18.46
N ASP A 52 2.87 -15.69 -18.44
CA ASP A 52 2.35 -17.06 -18.37
C ASP A 52 2.03 -17.53 -16.95
N SER A 53 2.68 -16.94 -15.93
CA SER A 53 2.57 -17.42 -14.55
C SER A 53 1.96 -16.40 -13.60
N LEU A 54 2.35 -15.12 -13.69
CA LEU A 54 1.86 -14.11 -12.74
C LEU A 54 0.57 -13.47 -13.21
N LEU A 55 0.45 -13.08 -14.48
CA LEU A 55 -0.69 -12.34 -15.00
C LEU A 55 -2.05 -13.01 -14.72
N PRO A 56 -2.20 -14.35 -14.84
CA PRO A 56 -3.45 -15.04 -14.47
C PRO A 56 -3.83 -14.89 -12.99
N LEU A 57 -2.87 -14.55 -12.12
CA LEU A 57 -3.08 -14.33 -10.69
C LEU A 57 -3.52 -12.90 -10.36
N ALA A 58 -3.46 -11.96 -11.30
CA ALA A 58 -3.78 -10.55 -11.04
C ALA A 58 -5.26 -10.35 -10.66
N ALA A 59 -6.18 -10.88 -11.47
CA ALA A 59 -7.62 -10.83 -11.20
C ALA A 59 -8.00 -11.47 -9.85
N PRO A 60 -7.64 -12.75 -9.55
CA PRO A 60 -8.01 -13.34 -8.25
C PRO A 60 -7.36 -12.62 -7.07
N MET A 61 -6.17 -12.03 -7.23
CA MET A 61 -5.55 -11.20 -6.21
C MET A 61 -6.34 -9.91 -5.97
N ALA A 62 -6.72 -9.22 -7.05
CA ALA A 62 -7.50 -7.99 -6.99
C ALA A 62 -8.91 -8.19 -6.42
N GLU A 63 -9.55 -9.31 -6.71
CA GLU A 63 -10.94 -9.59 -6.32
C GLU A 63 -11.05 -10.23 -4.92
N ASN A 64 -10.05 -10.99 -4.48
CA ASN A 64 -10.16 -11.79 -3.25
C ASN A 64 -9.15 -11.43 -2.17
N LEU A 65 -7.89 -11.20 -2.54
CA LEU A 65 -6.81 -11.02 -1.57
C LEU A 65 -6.71 -9.58 -1.08
N LEU A 66 -6.68 -8.63 -2.01
CA LEU A 66 -6.61 -7.21 -1.69
C LEU A 66 -7.85 -6.68 -0.92
N PRO A 67 -9.10 -7.08 -1.24
CA PRO A 67 -10.26 -6.67 -0.46
C PRO A 67 -10.50 -7.54 0.78
N SER A 68 -9.57 -8.42 1.16
CA SER A 68 -9.70 -9.31 2.32
C SER A 68 -10.07 -8.56 3.60
N TRP A 69 -10.70 -9.27 4.53
CA TRP A 69 -11.02 -8.79 5.87
C TRP A 69 -9.87 -9.03 6.85
N HIS A 70 -8.91 -9.87 6.49
CA HIS A 70 -7.83 -10.26 7.36
C HIS A 70 -6.57 -9.45 7.06
N THR A 71 -6.14 -8.63 8.01
CA THR A 71 -4.92 -7.81 7.95
C THR A 71 -3.71 -8.61 7.48
N ASP A 72 -3.49 -9.81 8.05
CA ASP A 72 -2.38 -10.70 7.69
C ASP A 72 -2.37 -11.07 6.20
N THR A 73 -3.55 -11.22 5.59
CA THR A 73 -3.66 -11.52 4.15
C THR A 73 -3.10 -10.39 3.32
N ILE A 74 -3.47 -9.17 3.67
CA ILE A 74 -3.14 -8.00 2.88
C ILE A 74 -1.67 -7.65 3.05
N GLN A 75 -1.16 -7.71 4.28
CA GLN A 75 0.28 -7.53 4.55
C GLN A 75 1.12 -8.57 3.80
N THR A 76 0.72 -9.84 3.85
CA THR A 76 1.43 -10.91 3.13
C THR A 76 1.36 -10.70 1.61
N THR A 77 0.21 -10.28 1.10
CA THR A 77 0.02 -10.00 -0.33
C THR A 77 0.89 -8.83 -0.78
N CYS A 78 0.90 -7.73 -0.02
CA CYS A 78 1.75 -6.56 -0.27
C CYS A 78 3.25 -6.94 -0.23
N ALA A 79 3.68 -7.71 0.78
CA ALA A 79 5.06 -8.17 0.88
C ALA A 79 5.47 -9.05 -0.30
N LEU A 80 4.57 -9.92 -0.78
CA LEU A 80 4.81 -10.75 -1.96
C LEU A 80 4.93 -9.90 -3.23
N LEU A 81 4.05 -8.93 -3.41
CA LEU A 81 4.10 -7.99 -4.53
C LEU A 81 5.41 -7.20 -4.55
N VAL A 82 5.84 -6.67 -3.40
CA VAL A 82 7.14 -6.00 -3.24
C VAL A 82 8.27 -6.90 -3.70
N MET A 83 8.30 -8.16 -3.28
CA MET A 83 9.32 -9.12 -3.72
C MET A 83 9.30 -9.34 -5.24
N PHE A 84 8.11 -9.52 -5.84
CA PHE A 84 8.00 -9.68 -7.29
C PHE A 84 8.51 -8.45 -8.04
N VAL A 85 8.10 -7.25 -7.62
CA VAL A 85 8.55 -6.00 -8.22
C VAL A 85 10.07 -5.84 -8.09
N MET A 86 10.64 -6.18 -6.94
CA MET A 86 12.09 -6.07 -6.71
C MET A 86 12.89 -6.96 -7.66
N VAL A 87 12.39 -8.15 -7.96
CA VAL A 87 13.05 -9.14 -8.81
C VAL A 87 12.83 -8.86 -10.29
N LEU A 88 11.59 -8.52 -10.67
CA LEU A 88 11.17 -8.39 -12.06
C LEU A 88 11.38 -6.98 -12.62
N GLY A 89 11.43 -5.96 -11.76
CA GLY A 89 11.56 -4.56 -12.17
C GLY A 89 10.49 -4.18 -13.20
N VAL A 90 10.93 -3.65 -14.33
CA VAL A 90 10.06 -3.19 -15.43
C VAL A 90 9.25 -4.32 -16.08
N PHE A 91 9.72 -5.57 -16.01
CA PHE A 91 8.97 -6.71 -16.57
C PHE A 91 7.68 -7.00 -15.78
N PHE A 92 7.55 -6.47 -14.57
CA PHE A 92 6.34 -6.60 -13.76
C PHE A 92 5.17 -5.74 -14.27
N ARG A 93 5.40 -4.84 -15.22
CA ARG A 93 4.41 -3.90 -15.77
C ARG A 93 3.03 -4.53 -16.04
N PRO A 94 2.89 -5.61 -16.84
CA PRO A 94 1.56 -6.10 -17.21
C PRO A 94 0.73 -6.56 -16.01
N PHE A 95 1.40 -7.08 -14.98
CA PHE A 95 0.75 -7.46 -13.73
C PHE A 95 0.42 -6.22 -12.89
N ALA A 96 1.36 -5.27 -12.79
CA ALA A 96 1.18 -4.02 -12.05
C ALA A 96 -0.04 -3.25 -12.56
N ASP A 97 -0.21 -3.13 -13.88
CA ASP A 97 -1.34 -2.46 -14.53
C ASP A 97 -2.70 -2.98 -14.02
N GLN A 98 -2.79 -4.26 -13.65
CA GLN A 98 -4.03 -4.86 -13.17
C GLN A 98 -4.27 -4.70 -11.67
N VAL A 99 -3.22 -4.50 -10.86
CA VAL A 99 -3.35 -4.57 -9.38
C VAL A 99 -3.16 -3.24 -8.66
N VAL A 100 -2.52 -2.25 -9.29
CA VAL A 100 -2.26 -0.93 -8.69
C VAL A 100 -3.54 -0.24 -8.20
N VAL A 101 -4.57 -0.13 -9.06
CA VAL A 101 -5.83 0.53 -8.69
C VAL A 101 -6.61 -0.29 -7.66
N PRO A 102 -6.75 -1.63 -7.80
CA PRO A 102 -7.30 -2.47 -6.73
C PRO A 102 -6.59 -2.28 -5.39
N LEU A 103 -5.27 -2.14 -5.37
CA LEU A 103 -4.47 -1.93 -4.16
C LEU A 103 -4.78 -0.58 -3.50
N LEU A 104 -4.86 0.50 -4.28
CA LEU A 104 -5.34 1.82 -3.80
C LEU A 104 -6.76 1.75 -3.24
N SER A 105 -7.65 1.02 -3.92
CA SER A 105 -9.04 0.85 -3.50
C SER A 105 -9.18 0.03 -2.21
N ALA A 106 -8.31 -0.98 -2.03
CA ALA A 106 -8.24 -1.80 -0.83
C ALA A 106 -7.83 -0.96 0.37
N GLY A 107 -6.78 -0.14 0.22
CA GLY A 107 -6.36 0.86 1.21
C GLY A 107 -7.54 1.68 1.73
N ARG A 108 -8.32 2.25 0.81
CA ARG A 108 -9.52 3.05 1.14
C ARG A 108 -10.58 2.25 1.89
N LYS A 109 -10.96 1.07 1.37
CA LYS A 109 -12.01 0.22 1.95
C LYS A 109 -11.64 -0.22 3.36
N MET A 110 -10.37 -0.54 3.60
CA MET A 110 -9.89 -0.93 4.93
C MET A 110 -9.99 0.22 5.94
N ARG A 111 -9.50 1.41 5.58
CA ARG A 111 -9.55 2.58 6.47
C ARG A 111 -10.98 2.93 6.87
N ARG A 112 -11.93 2.84 5.92
CA ARG A 112 -13.36 3.04 6.19
C ARG A 112 -13.91 1.99 7.17
N ARG A 113 -13.61 0.71 6.94
CA ARG A 113 -14.08 -0.39 7.80
C ARG A 113 -13.54 -0.28 9.22
N ASN A 114 -12.24 -0.03 9.36
CA ASN A 114 -11.60 0.17 10.66
C ASN A 114 -12.23 1.35 11.41
N MET A 115 -12.66 2.40 10.71
CA MET A 115 -13.37 3.52 11.33
C MET A 115 -14.76 3.11 11.85
N GLU A 116 -15.51 2.32 11.10
CA GLU A 116 -16.84 1.83 11.50
C GLU A 116 -16.75 0.86 12.70
N GLU A 117 -15.79 -0.07 12.71
CA GLU A 117 -15.58 -1.02 13.81
C GLU A 117 -15.04 -0.34 15.08
N ARG A 118 -14.23 0.72 14.94
CA ARG A 118 -13.76 1.56 16.06
C ARG A 118 -14.89 2.24 16.82
N VAL A 119 -16.00 2.56 16.17
CA VAL A 119 -17.16 3.16 16.85
C VAL A 119 -17.85 2.12 17.75
N ALA A 120 -17.73 0.83 17.43
CA ALA A 120 -18.37 -0.25 18.19
C ALA A 120 -17.54 -0.76 19.38
N ASN A 121 -16.21 -0.57 19.37
CA ASN A 121 -15.29 -1.19 20.33
C ASN A 121 -14.57 -0.17 21.22
N THR A 122 -14.45 -0.46 22.53
CA THR A 122 -13.85 0.45 23.53
C THR A 122 -12.31 0.48 23.53
N ASN A 123 -11.63 -0.46 22.88
CA ASN A 123 -10.15 -0.54 22.86
C ASN A 123 -9.55 0.23 21.67
N LEU A 124 -9.64 1.56 21.72
CA LEU A 124 -9.33 2.45 20.59
C LEU A 124 -7.85 2.45 20.14
N SER A 125 -6.92 2.10 21.05
CA SER A 125 -5.47 2.17 20.82
C SER A 125 -4.92 1.04 19.95
N GLU A 126 -5.42 -0.19 20.15
CA GLU A 126 -4.97 -1.38 19.42
C GLU A 126 -5.30 -1.27 17.92
N TRP A 127 -6.53 -0.83 17.61
CA TRP A 127 -6.99 -0.65 16.22
C TRP A 127 -6.24 0.45 15.47
N LYS A 128 -5.76 1.48 16.16
CA LYS A 128 -4.96 2.54 15.53
C LYS A 128 -3.64 1.98 15.00
N LEU A 129 -3.00 1.07 15.75
CA LEU A 129 -1.75 0.44 15.33
C LEU A 129 -1.96 -0.49 14.13
N VAL A 130 -3.01 -1.32 14.17
CA VAL A 130 -3.34 -2.25 13.07
C VAL A 130 -3.64 -1.48 11.78
N ASP A 131 -4.46 -0.43 11.84
CA ASP A 131 -4.77 0.43 10.70
C ASP A 131 -3.50 1.08 10.11
N GLN A 132 -2.62 1.58 10.97
CA GLN A 132 -1.35 2.18 10.56
C GLN A 132 -0.42 1.17 9.89
N MET A 133 -0.23 -0.02 10.46
CA MET A 133 0.64 -1.06 9.90
C MET A 133 0.12 -1.55 8.54
N LEU A 134 -1.20 -1.67 8.40
CA LEU A 134 -1.84 -2.10 7.17
C LEU A 134 -1.71 -1.04 6.07
N TRP A 135 -1.98 0.22 6.41
CA TRP A 135 -1.80 1.34 5.50
C TRP A 135 -0.34 1.45 5.04
N GLN A 136 0.62 1.36 5.96
CA GLN A 136 2.05 1.39 5.65
C GLN A 136 2.46 0.24 4.71
N SER A 137 1.85 -0.95 4.85
CA SER A 137 2.12 -2.08 3.95
C SER A 137 1.65 -1.80 2.52
N VAL A 138 0.49 -1.17 2.38
CA VAL A 138 -0.05 -0.73 1.08
C VAL A 138 0.82 0.36 0.48
N GLU A 139 1.19 1.38 1.26
CA GLU A 139 2.09 2.45 0.83
C GLU A 139 3.44 1.90 0.34
N THR A 140 4.09 1.05 1.15
CA THR A 140 5.38 0.45 0.79
C THR A 140 5.30 -0.37 -0.49
N CYS A 141 4.19 -1.09 -0.68
CA CYS A 141 3.95 -1.85 -1.90
C CYS A 141 3.81 -0.94 -3.13
N LEU A 142 3.01 0.12 -3.01
CA LEU A 142 2.84 1.09 -4.09
C LEU A 142 4.14 1.82 -4.39
N ASP A 143 4.88 2.29 -3.37
CA ASP A 143 6.17 2.97 -3.54
C ASP A 143 7.17 2.10 -4.34
N MET A 144 7.21 0.79 -4.04
CA MET A 144 8.04 -0.16 -4.80
C MET A 144 7.56 -0.33 -6.25
N MET A 145 6.25 -0.46 -6.47
CA MET A 145 5.67 -0.58 -7.80
C MET A 145 5.91 0.67 -8.64
N SER A 146 5.62 1.85 -8.08
CA SER A 146 5.80 3.16 -8.68
C SER A 146 7.26 3.39 -9.03
N SER A 147 8.21 3.00 -8.17
CA SER A 147 9.63 3.23 -8.46
C SER A 147 10.22 2.30 -9.53
N LYS A 148 9.70 1.08 -9.73
CA LYS A 148 10.36 0.05 -10.54
C LYS A 148 9.58 -0.54 -11.70
N SER A 149 8.25 -0.61 -11.63
CA SER A 149 7.47 -1.44 -12.55
C SER A 149 7.03 -0.74 -13.84
N ARG A 150 7.10 0.59 -13.91
CA ARG A 150 6.74 1.38 -15.11
C ARG A 150 5.33 1.06 -15.65
N TYR A 151 4.36 0.89 -14.74
CA TYR A 151 2.96 0.63 -15.08
C TYR A 151 2.32 1.76 -15.90
N ASP A 152 1.16 1.54 -16.52
CA ASP A 152 0.36 2.60 -17.13
C ASP A 152 -0.14 3.56 -16.05
N LEU A 153 0.24 4.83 -16.13
CA LEU A 153 -0.06 5.83 -15.12
C LEU A 153 -1.52 6.31 -15.19
N LEU A 154 -2.18 6.22 -16.37
CA LEU A 154 -3.52 6.77 -16.58
C LEU A 154 -4.56 6.25 -15.56
N PRO A 155 -4.66 4.93 -15.27
CA PRO A 155 -5.60 4.43 -14.27
C PRO A 155 -5.44 5.04 -12.87
N ILE A 156 -4.21 5.39 -12.45
CA ILE A 156 -3.99 6.08 -11.17
C ILE A 156 -4.48 7.53 -11.25
N LEU A 157 -4.14 8.24 -12.33
CA LEU A 157 -4.51 9.64 -12.51
C LEU A 157 -6.04 9.79 -12.58
N ASP A 158 -6.72 8.89 -13.31
CA ASP A 158 -8.18 8.85 -13.38
C ASP A 158 -8.80 8.53 -12.01
N TYR A 159 -8.16 7.62 -11.25
CA TYR A 159 -8.63 7.26 -9.91
C TYR A 159 -8.56 8.43 -8.92
N TYR A 160 -7.63 9.38 -9.08
CA TYR A 160 -7.59 10.61 -8.27
C TYR A 160 -8.89 11.40 -8.40
N GLY A 161 -9.36 11.65 -9.63
CA GLY A 161 -10.59 12.41 -9.89
C GLY A 161 -11.86 11.69 -9.42
N ALA A 162 -11.85 10.36 -9.44
CA ALA A 162 -12.97 9.54 -8.96
C ALA A 162 -13.01 9.37 -7.43
N CYS A 163 -11.92 9.68 -6.72
CA CYS A 163 -11.81 9.43 -5.29
C CYS A 163 -12.03 10.69 -4.46
N HIS A 164 -13.03 10.67 -3.56
CA HIS A 164 -13.31 11.77 -2.62
C HIS A 164 -12.60 11.65 -1.27
N SER A 165 -11.70 10.67 -1.10
CA SER A 165 -10.99 10.46 0.16
C SER A 165 -9.66 11.20 0.14
N VAL A 166 -9.55 12.23 0.99
CA VAL A 166 -8.33 13.05 1.15
C VAL A 166 -7.07 12.19 1.30
N SER A 167 -7.09 11.19 2.19
CA SER A 167 -5.95 10.30 2.40
C SER A 167 -5.53 9.52 1.16
N VAL A 168 -6.49 9.13 0.32
CA VAL A 168 -6.22 8.37 -0.90
C VAL A 168 -5.74 9.30 -2.00
N GLN A 169 -6.29 10.51 -2.09
CA GLN A 169 -5.81 11.55 -3.01
C GLN A 169 -4.36 11.94 -2.69
N CYS A 170 -4.02 12.14 -1.41
CA CYS A 170 -2.65 12.34 -0.96
C CYS A 170 -1.75 11.15 -1.31
N LEU A 171 -2.24 9.92 -1.15
CA LEU A 171 -1.48 8.72 -1.53
C LEU A 171 -1.19 8.69 -3.04
N VAL A 172 -2.18 9.01 -3.88
CA VAL A 172 -1.99 9.10 -5.34
C VAL A 172 -0.95 10.16 -5.69
N LEU A 173 -1.03 11.35 -5.09
CA LEU A 173 -0.05 12.42 -5.29
C LEU A 173 1.37 11.99 -4.91
N ARG A 174 1.52 11.27 -3.78
CA ARG A 174 2.79 10.66 -3.38
C ARG A 174 3.30 9.63 -4.40
N GLN A 175 2.41 8.81 -4.99
CA GLN A 175 2.83 7.90 -6.05
C GLN A 175 3.29 8.65 -7.30
N VAL A 176 2.60 9.74 -7.68
CA VAL A 176 3.04 10.61 -8.78
C VAL A 176 4.41 11.22 -8.48
N GLU A 177 4.64 11.71 -7.26
CA GLU A 177 5.96 12.22 -6.83
C GLU A 177 7.08 11.19 -7.01
N ILE A 178 6.85 9.94 -6.56
CA ILE A 178 7.82 8.84 -6.69
C ILE A 178 8.06 8.50 -8.17
N VAL A 179 7.01 8.43 -8.98
CA VAL A 179 7.10 8.20 -10.43
C VAL A 179 7.95 9.28 -11.10
N LEU A 180 7.67 10.55 -10.81
CA LEU A 180 8.43 11.69 -11.33
C LEU A 180 9.90 11.65 -10.91
N GLY A 181 10.20 11.22 -9.68
CA GLY A 181 11.56 11.10 -9.18
C GLY A 181 12.33 9.87 -9.68
N SER A 182 11.65 8.88 -10.27
CA SER A 182 12.27 7.59 -10.62
C SER A 182 12.19 7.20 -12.09
N TRP A 183 11.30 7.81 -12.88
CA TRP A 183 11.12 7.53 -14.30
C TRP A 183 11.86 8.57 -15.13
N THR A 184 12.26 8.17 -16.33
CA THR A 184 12.87 9.10 -17.28
C THR A 184 11.79 9.98 -17.91
N LYS A 185 12.17 11.19 -18.32
CA LYS A 185 11.28 12.11 -19.04
C LYS A 185 10.60 11.44 -20.26
N VAL A 186 11.33 10.63 -21.02
CA VAL A 186 10.79 9.91 -22.19
C VAL A 186 9.67 8.94 -21.82
N GLU A 187 9.78 8.26 -20.68
CA GLU A 187 8.73 7.37 -20.17
C GLU A 187 7.49 8.15 -19.70
N LEU A 188 7.68 9.39 -19.27
CA LEU A 188 6.64 10.24 -18.70
C LEU A 188 5.93 11.14 -19.72
N GLU A 189 6.56 11.40 -20.85
CA GLU A 189 6.06 12.28 -21.91
C GLU A 189 4.59 11.99 -22.32
N PRO A 190 4.16 10.72 -22.49
CA PRO A 190 2.77 10.42 -22.84
C PRO A 190 1.74 10.87 -21.79
N TYR A 191 2.18 11.13 -20.55
CA TYR A 191 1.33 11.50 -19.43
C TYR A 191 1.44 12.97 -19.03
N PHE A 192 2.22 13.79 -19.76
CA PHE A 192 2.51 15.18 -19.39
C PHE A 192 1.25 15.99 -19.07
N ASP A 193 0.31 16.07 -20.02
CA ASP A 193 -0.94 16.84 -19.84
C ASP A 193 -1.77 16.31 -18.66
N HIS A 194 -1.84 14.98 -18.48
CA HIS A 194 -2.62 14.38 -17.40
C HIS A 194 -2.02 14.68 -16.02
N ILE A 195 -0.68 14.62 -15.89
CA ILE A 195 0.02 14.97 -14.65
C ILE A 195 -0.13 16.48 -14.38
N ARG A 196 0.02 17.31 -15.41
CA ARG A 196 -0.17 18.76 -15.31
C ARG A 196 -1.56 19.11 -14.77
N ASP A 197 -2.61 18.54 -15.37
CA ASP A 197 -3.99 18.81 -15.01
C ASP A 197 -4.31 18.29 -13.60
N LEU A 198 -3.78 17.12 -13.22
CA LEU A 198 -3.88 16.59 -11.86
C LEU A 198 -3.24 17.54 -10.84
N LEU A 199 -2.00 17.99 -11.08
CA LEU A 199 -1.29 18.89 -10.17
C LEU A 199 -1.97 20.26 -10.08
N HIS A 200 -2.47 20.80 -11.19
CA HIS A 200 -3.26 22.03 -11.19
C HIS A 200 -4.47 21.90 -10.27
N ASN A 201 -5.25 20.82 -10.42
CA ASN A 201 -6.43 20.60 -9.58
C ASN A 201 -6.05 20.41 -8.09
N ALA A 202 -5.00 19.63 -7.81
CA ALA A 202 -4.56 19.34 -6.46
C ALA A 202 -3.98 20.56 -5.72
N MET A 203 -3.27 21.44 -6.43
CA MET A 203 -2.72 22.69 -5.88
C MET A 203 -3.82 23.70 -5.51
N HIS A 204 -4.98 23.60 -6.16
CA HIS A 204 -6.17 24.40 -5.88
C HIS A 204 -7.19 23.69 -4.98
N ASP A 205 -6.85 22.52 -4.43
CA ASP A 205 -7.76 21.78 -3.57
C ASP A 205 -8.00 22.55 -2.25
N ARG A 206 -9.22 22.44 -1.72
CA ARG A 206 -9.60 23.06 -0.44
C ARG A 206 -8.84 22.48 0.75
N HIS A 207 -8.41 21.21 0.68
CA HIS A 207 -7.72 20.51 1.76
C HIS A 207 -6.22 20.80 1.75
N LEU A 208 -5.70 21.31 2.88
CA LEU A 208 -4.28 21.63 3.03
C LEU A 208 -3.37 20.42 2.77
N ASP A 209 -3.74 19.24 3.29
CA ASP A 209 -2.96 18.00 3.10
C ASP A 209 -2.77 17.63 1.62
N ILE A 210 -3.79 17.88 0.79
CA ILE A 210 -3.73 17.61 -0.66
C ILE A 210 -2.80 18.63 -1.32
N ARG A 211 -2.93 19.91 -0.99
CA ARG A 211 -2.04 20.96 -1.50
C ARG A 211 -0.59 20.68 -1.12
N MET A 212 -0.31 20.28 0.12
CA MET A 212 1.04 19.94 0.58
C MET A 212 1.63 18.75 -0.18
N ALA A 213 0.88 17.67 -0.36
CA ALA A 213 1.32 16.53 -1.16
C ALA A 213 1.54 16.91 -2.65
N ALA A 214 0.69 17.78 -3.19
CA ALA A 214 0.83 18.28 -4.56
C ALA A 214 2.08 19.14 -4.75
N ARG A 215 2.48 19.95 -3.75
CA ARG A 215 3.72 20.75 -3.81
C ARG A 215 4.96 19.86 -3.99
N ALA A 216 5.03 18.75 -3.26
CA ALA A 216 6.16 17.81 -3.37
C ALA A 216 6.24 17.20 -4.77
N ALA A 217 5.12 16.68 -5.29
CA ALA A 217 5.04 16.16 -6.65
C ALA A 217 5.34 17.24 -7.71
N PHE A 218 4.84 18.47 -7.53
CA PHE A 218 5.05 19.59 -8.43
C PHE A 218 6.51 20.02 -8.53
N SER A 219 7.28 19.89 -7.44
CA SER A 219 8.73 20.14 -7.47
C SER A 219 9.45 19.21 -8.45
N ASN A 220 9.19 17.90 -8.35
CA ASN A 220 9.76 16.92 -9.27
C ASN A 220 9.25 17.11 -10.71
N PHE A 221 8.00 17.56 -10.87
CA PHE A 221 7.41 17.89 -12.17
C PHE A 221 8.17 19.04 -12.86
N CYS A 222 8.38 20.14 -12.15
CA CYS A 222 9.17 21.28 -12.64
C CYS A 222 10.61 20.91 -12.99
N HIS A 223 11.23 20.02 -12.21
CA HIS A 223 12.57 19.52 -12.53
C HIS A 223 12.59 18.72 -13.84
N THR A 224 11.58 17.87 -14.06
CA THR A 224 11.49 16.99 -15.22
C THR A 224 11.21 17.74 -16.54
N TRP A 225 10.37 18.78 -16.49
CA TRP A 225 10.00 19.61 -17.65
C TRP A 225 10.42 21.08 -17.48
N SER A 226 11.66 21.30 -17.07
CA SER A 226 12.23 22.64 -16.85
C SER A 226 12.23 23.53 -18.11
N GLU A 227 12.10 22.97 -19.31
CA GLU A 227 11.91 23.75 -20.54
C GLU A 227 10.50 24.36 -20.69
N HIS A 228 9.50 23.88 -19.94
CA HIS A 228 8.12 24.37 -19.99
C HIS A 228 7.78 25.36 -18.86
N MET A 229 8.79 25.98 -18.23
CA MET A 229 8.58 26.79 -17.01
C MET A 229 7.57 27.94 -17.18
N ASP A 230 7.44 28.52 -18.36
CA ASP A 230 6.44 29.57 -18.63
C ASP A 230 5.00 29.06 -18.54
N GLU A 231 4.76 27.80 -18.92
CA GLU A 231 3.48 27.11 -18.75
C GLU A 231 3.30 26.67 -17.29
N LEU A 232 4.36 26.10 -16.69
CA LEU A 232 4.31 25.55 -15.33
C LEU A 232 4.09 26.62 -14.25
N ARG A 233 4.53 27.86 -14.48
CA ARG A 233 4.28 29.01 -13.59
C ARG A 233 2.80 29.31 -13.35
N GLN A 234 1.92 28.85 -14.24
CA GLN A 234 0.48 29.09 -14.15
C GLN A 234 -0.24 28.08 -13.27
N ILE A 235 0.44 26.99 -12.87
CA ILE A 235 -0.16 25.88 -12.12
C ILE A 235 -0.38 26.24 -10.65
N PRO A 236 0.60 26.81 -9.90
CA PRO A 236 0.34 27.22 -8.53
C PRO A 236 -0.60 28.44 -8.46
N PRO A 237 -1.43 28.53 -7.42
CA PRO A 237 -2.19 29.76 -7.15
C PRO A 237 -1.24 30.97 -7.05
N PRO A 238 -1.65 32.19 -7.48
CA PRO A 238 -0.81 33.39 -7.39
C PRO A 238 -0.30 33.70 -5.98
N ALA A 239 -1.07 33.35 -4.95
CA ALA A 239 -0.67 33.51 -3.55
C ALA A 239 0.48 32.58 -3.14
N MET A 240 0.73 31.48 -3.88
CA MET A 240 1.71 30.45 -3.52
C MET A 240 2.93 30.43 -4.46
N SER A 241 2.82 31.09 -5.61
CA SER A 241 3.87 31.09 -6.65
C SER A 241 5.23 31.53 -6.10
N HIS A 242 5.26 32.62 -5.34
CA HIS A 242 6.50 33.16 -4.78
C HIS A 242 7.24 32.17 -3.87
N LEU A 243 6.52 31.48 -2.96
CA LEU A 243 7.12 30.51 -2.03
C LEU A 243 7.73 29.32 -2.77
N LEU A 244 7.06 28.80 -3.80
CA LEU A 244 7.54 27.63 -4.54
C LEU A 244 8.79 27.94 -5.35
N PHE A 245 8.84 29.12 -5.97
CA PHE A 245 9.99 29.50 -6.78
C PHE A 245 11.17 29.99 -5.95
N GLU A 246 10.95 30.49 -4.74
CA GLU A 246 12.04 30.86 -3.83
C GLU A 246 12.76 29.62 -3.28
N PHE A 247 12.01 28.58 -2.88
CA PHE A 247 12.58 27.34 -2.35
C PHE A 247 13.35 26.50 -3.40
N HIS A 248 12.95 26.55 -4.67
CA HIS A 248 13.59 25.79 -5.75
C HIS A 248 14.51 26.64 -6.65
N GLY A 249 14.39 27.96 -6.60
CA GLY A 249 15.14 28.91 -7.42
C GLY A 249 16.61 29.06 -7.04
N GLY A 250 17.01 28.61 -5.84
CA GLY A 250 18.40 28.70 -5.36
C GLY A 250 19.44 27.97 -6.22
N HIS A 251 19.03 27.05 -7.09
CA HIS A 251 19.94 26.31 -7.98
C HIS A 251 19.68 26.45 -9.49
N CYS A 252 18.55 27.02 -9.93
CA CYS A 252 18.25 27.14 -11.37
C CYS A 252 17.66 28.48 -11.82
N ILE A 253 17.26 29.39 -10.93
CA ILE A 253 16.53 30.61 -11.31
C ILE A 253 17.06 31.84 -10.55
N THR A 254 18.38 32.02 -10.47
CA THR A 254 18.95 33.26 -9.90
C THR A 254 19.05 34.41 -10.90
N ASP A 255 18.91 34.16 -12.21
CA ASP A 255 19.27 35.19 -13.20
C ASP A 255 18.07 35.92 -13.83
N THR A 256 16.81 35.50 -13.60
CA THR A 256 15.63 36.05 -14.32
C THR A 256 14.54 36.70 -13.46
N LEU A 257 14.53 36.53 -12.13
CA LEU A 257 13.41 37.00 -11.27
C LEU A 257 13.73 38.18 -10.34
N ALA A 258 14.93 38.77 -10.41
CA ALA A 258 15.35 39.86 -9.52
C ALA A 258 14.67 41.24 -9.73
N ASN A 259 13.54 41.32 -10.44
CA ASN A 259 12.92 42.59 -10.82
C ASN A 259 11.45 42.78 -10.42
N GLU A 260 10.84 41.90 -9.61
CA GLU A 260 9.47 42.14 -9.12
C GLU A 260 9.41 42.62 -7.66
N PRO A 261 8.60 43.65 -7.35
CA PRO A 261 8.50 44.22 -6.02
C PRO A 261 7.76 43.28 -5.05
N SER A 262 8.34 43.10 -3.87
CA SER A 262 7.85 42.21 -2.80
C SER A 262 6.49 42.64 -2.26
N VAL A 263 5.55 41.69 -2.25
CA VAL A 263 4.27 41.78 -1.54
C VAL A 263 4.43 41.10 -0.18
N VAL A 264 3.96 41.76 0.88
CA VAL A 264 3.98 41.25 2.26
C VAL A 264 2.95 40.12 2.38
N VAL A 265 3.41 38.90 2.72
CA VAL A 265 2.56 37.71 2.87
C VAL A 265 2.44 37.32 4.34
N GLU A 266 1.22 36.94 4.73
CA GLU A 266 0.74 36.74 6.10
C GLU A 266 1.42 35.57 6.83
N GLU A 267 1.79 35.80 8.09
CA GLU A 267 2.54 34.92 9.01
C GLU A 267 1.83 33.60 9.41
N GLU A 268 0.59 33.37 9.00
CA GLU A 268 -0.24 32.30 9.54
C GLU A 268 0.10 30.91 8.94
N GLU A 269 0.57 30.85 7.69
CA GLU A 269 0.86 29.58 7.01
C GLU A 269 2.20 28.94 7.47
N MET A 270 3.12 29.74 8.03
CA MET A 270 4.46 29.27 8.43
C MET A 270 4.46 28.45 9.73
N LYS A 271 3.41 28.57 10.56
CA LYS A 271 3.25 27.76 11.78
C LYS A 271 2.83 26.32 11.50
N ASP A 272 2.13 26.08 10.38
CA ASP A 272 1.63 24.74 10.04
C ASP A 272 2.72 23.84 9.45
N VAL A 273 3.73 24.42 8.78
CA VAL A 273 4.88 23.66 8.23
C VAL A 273 5.75 23.08 9.34
N ALA A 274 6.02 23.86 10.39
CA ALA A 274 6.82 23.40 11.54
C ALA A 274 6.19 22.22 12.30
N ASN A 275 4.86 22.07 12.24
CA ASN A 275 4.14 20.98 12.89
C ASN A 275 4.14 19.69 12.04
N HIS A 276 4.48 19.79 10.75
CA HIS A 276 4.57 18.64 9.84
C HIS A 276 5.89 17.89 10.00
N ASP A 277 7.01 18.60 10.18
CA ASP A 277 8.35 17.99 10.35
C ASP A 277 8.43 17.11 11.62
N ALA A 278 7.77 17.51 12.71
CA ALA A 278 7.69 16.70 13.93
C ALA A 278 6.97 15.34 13.71
N ARG A 279 6.15 15.23 12.66
CA ARG A 279 5.41 14.02 12.31
C ARG A 279 6.23 13.07 11.42
N VAL A 280 7.30 13.57 10.80
CA VAL A 280 8.23 12.77 9.99
C VAL A 280 9.19 11.97 10.87
N ASP A 281 9.61 12.51 12.02
CA ASP A 281 10.48 11.79 12.97
C ASP A 281 9.79 10.54 13.56
N ASP A 282 8.49 10.61 13.87
CA ASP A 282 7.69 9.45 14.30
C ASP A 282 7.58 8.36 13.21
N LEU A 283 7.71 8.73 11.93
CA LEU A 283 7.61 7.80 10.80
C LEU A 283 8.92 7.02 10.58
N VAL A 284 10.07 7.63 10.90
CA VAL A 284 11.40 6.99 10.82
C VAL A 284 11.51 5.82 11.80
N ASP A 285 10.97 5.97 13.02
CA ASP A 285 10.96 4.90 14.01
C ASP A 285 10.08 3.71 13.61
N VAL A 286 8.96 3.98 12.94
CA VAL A 286 8.08 2.92 12.41
C VAL A 286 8.75 2.19 11.23
N HIS A 287 9.50 2.88 10.37
CA HIS A 287 10.26 2.24 9.30
C HIS A 287 11.39 1.34 9.81
N LEU A 288 12.13 1.75 10.84
CA LEU A 288 13.16 0.92 11.47
C LEU A 288 12.57 -0.35 12.09
N SER A 289 11.40 -0.24 12.74
CA SER A 289 10.69 -1.38 13.32
C SER A 289 10.21 -2.38 12.25
N LEU A 290 9.72 -1.88 11.10
CA LEU A 290 9.26 -2.72 9.99
C LEU A 290 10.44 -3.42 9.27
N VAL A 291 11.57 -2.73 9.09
CA VAL A 291 12.80 -3.33 8.52
C VAL A 291 13.33 -4.44 9.43
N MET A 292 13.31 -4.23 10.76
CA MET A 292 13.62 -5.28 11.73
C MET A 292 12.65 -6.45 11.64
N TYR A 293 11.34 -6.20 11.53
CA TYR A 293 10.33 -7.26 11.37
C TYR A 293 10.52 -8.06 10.09
N LEU A 294 10.78 -7.40 8.97
CA LEU A 294 11.08 -8.06 7.69
C LEU A 294 12.37 -8.87 7.78
N LEU A 295 13.42 -8.36 8.41
CA LEU A 295 14.67 -9.10 8.62
C LEU A 295 14.47 -10.33 9.53
N VAL A 296 13.67 -10.21 10.60
CA VAL A 296 13.31 -11.34 11.47
C VAL A 296 12.47 -12.37 10.69
N PHE A 297 11.50 -11.94 9.90
CA PHE A 297 10.65 -12.83 9.10
C PHE A 297 11.43 -13.51 7.96
N LEU A 298 12.43 -12.83 7.39
CA LEU A 298 13.31 -13.37 6.36
C LEU A 298 14.35 -14.35 6.91
N THR A 299 14.76 -14.21 8.17
CA THR A 299 15.80 -15.04 8.81
C THR A 299 15.26 -16.20 9.67
N THR A 300 14.03 -16.11 10.17
CA THR A 300 13.38 -17.17 10.97
C THR A 300 13.17 -18.53 10.27
N PRO A 301 12.94 -18.65 8.94
CA PRO A 301 12.85 -19.98 8.31
C PRO A 301 14.20 -20.71 8.20
N LEU A 302 15.33 -20.05 8.44
CA LEU A 302 16.65 -20.70 8.42
C LEU A 302 16.96 -21.47 9.71
N TRP A 303 16.39 -21.06 10.85
CA TRP A 303 16.68 -21.68 12.15
C TRP A 303 15.76 -22.88 12.45
N SER A 304 14.53 -22.83 11.96
CA SER A 304 13.54 -23.91 12.14
C SER A 304 13.87 -25.17 11.32
N LEU A 305 14.63 -25.05 10.24
CA LEU A 305 15.12 -26.20 9.45
C LEU A 305 16.33 -26.90 10.10
N SER A 306 17.21 -26.16 10.78
CA SER A 306 18.37 -26.75 11.47
C SER A 306 17.95 -27.63 12.67
N LEU A 307 16.86 -27.29 13.35
CA LEU A 307 16.32 -28.11 14.45
C LEU A 307 15.57 -29.36 13.96
N LEU A 308 14.96 -29.31 12.77
CA LEU A 308 14.23 -30.44 12.21
C LEU A 308 15.14 -31.49 11.56
N VAL A 309 16.32 -31.08 11.07
CA VAL A 309 17.36 -32.01 10.58
C VAL A 309 18.21 -32.56 11.73
N GLY A 310 18.39 -31.82 12.82
CA GLY A 310 19.11 -32.28 14.01
C GLY A 310 18.33 -33.26 14.91
N GLY A 311 16.99 -33.29 14.81
CA GLY A 311 16.12 -34.13 15.65
C GLY A 311 15.95 -35.59 15.21
N LEU A 312 16.48 -35.98 14.06
CA LEU A 312 16.35 -37.34 13.50
C LEU A 312 17.48 -38.30 13.90
N LEU A 313 18.41 -37.87 14.76
CA LEU A 313 19.48 -38.69 15.33
C LEU A 313 19.44 -38.68 16.85
N TRP A 314 18.41 -39.27 17.45
CA TRP A 314 18.49 -39.73 18.85
C TRP A 314 17.92 -41.15 18.96
N PRO A 315 18.62 -42.10 19.61
CA PRO A 315 18.17 -43.48 19.65
C PRO A 315 17.02 -43.68 20.65
N VAL A 316 16.13 -44.58 20.24
CA VAL A 316 15.04 -45.18 20.99
C VAL A 316 15.56 -45.78 22.31
N GLY A 317 14.89 -45.46 23.42
CA GLY A 317 15.16 -46.02 24.74
C GLY A 317 13.95 -45.99 25.69
N ILE A 318 13.14 -47.04 25.62
CA ILE A 318 12.52 -47.77 26.76
C ILE A 318 11.68 -47.01 27.80
N SER A 319 10.36 -47.30 27.78
CA SER A 319 9.49 -47.77 28.90
C SER A 319 9.46 -47.03 30.25
N THR A 320 8.29 -46.52 30.66
CA THR A 320 7.38 -47.16 31.65
C THR A 320 6.23 -46.23 32.08
N LYS A 321 5.02 -46.82 32.14
CA LYS A 321 3.87 -46.56 33.05
C LYS A 321 3.63 -45.15 33.62
N ALA A 322 2.46 -44.59 33.32
CA ALA A 322 1.65 -43.76 34.24
C ALA A 322 0.17 -43.89 33.81
N GLN A 323 -0.67 -44.63 34.55
CA GLN A 323 -1.44 -44.21 35.73
C GLN A 323 -2.61 -43.28 35.37
N VAL A 324 -3.78 -43.90 35.31
CA VAL A 324 -5.11 -43.33 35.11
C VAL A 324 -5.50 -42.53 36.36
N VAL A 325 -5.89 -41.27 36.17
CA VAL A 325 -6.59 -40.44 37.18
C VAL A 325 -7.92 -40.00 36.56
N PRO A 326 -9.07 -40.20 37.22
CA PRO A 326 -10.37 -39.80 36.68
C PRO A 326 -10.63 -38.31 36.88
N MET A 327 -11.20 -37.66 35.86
CA MET A 327 -11.78 -36.32 35.94
C MET A 327 -13.06 -36.32 36.78
N PRO A 328 -13.30 -35.29 37.60
CA PRO A 328 -14.61 -35.05 38.19
C PRO A 328 -15.57 -34.41 37.17
N SER A 329 -16.75 -34.99 37.13
CA SER A 329 -17.97 -34.54 36.48
C SER A 329 -18.39 -33.14 36.91
N VAL A 330 -18.69 -32.27 35.94
CA VAL A 330 -19.32 -30.97 36.16
C VAL A 330 -20.82 -31.13 35.90
N ASP A 331 -21.60 -30.93 36.96
CA ASP A 331 -23.05 -30.95 36.93
C ASP A 331 -23.61 -29.71 36.22
N LEU A 332 -24.64 -30.00 35.43
CA LEU A 332 -25.61 -29.07 34.88
C LEU A 332 -26.40 -28.40 36.01
N LEU A 333 -26.44 -27.07 36.03
CA LEU A 333 -27.54 -26.33 36.66
C LEU A 333 -28.17 -25.39 35.63
N SER A 334 -29.40 -25.76 35.31
CA SER A 334 -30.50 -24.97 34.80
C SER A 334 -30.96 -23.90 35.79
N GLU A 335 -31.32 -22.71 35.29
CA GLU A 335 -32.43 -21.84 35.74
C GLU A 335 -32.38 -20.60 34.83
N ASP A 336 -33.30 -20.44 33.88
CA ASP A 336 -34.67 -19.90 33.96
C ASP A 336 -34.79 -18.36 33.93
N GLN A 337 -35.53 -17.93 32.89
CA GLN A 337 -36.56 -16.89 32.86
C GLN A 337 -36.27 -15.40 33.18
N GLN A 338 -36.34 -14.61 32.09
CA GLN A 338 -37.47 -13.70 31.78
C GLN A 338 -37.61 -12.34 32.50
N SER A 339 -37.33 -11.27 31.74
CA SER A 339 -37.92 -9.92 31.78
C SER A 339 -37.41 -9.23 30.50
N ARG A 340 -38.17 -8.98 29.43
CA ARG A 340 -39.37 -8.15 29.16
C ARG A 340 -39.25 -6.66 29.52
N ASP A 341 -39.70 -5.88 28.53
CA ASP A 341 -40.00 -4.43 28.47
C ASP A 341 -38.77 -3.54 28.17
N THR A 342 -38.71 -2.63 27.19
CA THR A 342 -39.72 -1.96 26.35
C THR A 342 -38.95 -1.26 25.22
N ILE A 343 -39.30 -1.45 23.94
CA ILE A 343 -38.77 -0.66 22.82
C ILE A 343 -39.92 0.23 22.29
N ASP A 344 -39.73 1.54 22.42
CA ASP A 344 -40.62 2.60 21.98
C ASP A 344 -40.22 3.05 20.55
N PRO A 345 -41.07 2.86 19.52
CA PRO A 345 -40.75 3.29 18.16
C PRO A 345 -41.44 4.64 17.90
N ASN A 346 -40.82 5.73 18.34
CA ASN A 346 -41.31 7.05 17.96
C ASN A 346 -40.22 8.13 17.99
N LYS A 347 -39.44 8.24 16.92
CA LYS A 347 -38.73 9.48 16.52
C LYS A 347 -38.58 9.53 15.01
N ASP A 348 -39.72 9.68 14.34
CA ASP A 348 -39.77 10.37 13.05
C ASP A 348 -40.00 11.86 13.29
N HIS A 349 -39.41 12.67 12.41
CA HIS A 349 -39.62 14.10 12.14
C HIS A 349 -38.49 15.09 12.48
N TRP A 350 -38.27 15.96 11.48
CA TRP A 350 -37.50 17.22 11.41
C TRP A 350 -36.00 17.02 11.09
N TYR A 351 -35.47 17.39 9.91
CA TYR A 351 -35.59 18.67 9.23
C TYR A 351 -35.52 18.55 7.69
N GLU A 352 -36.48 19.17 7.02
CA GLU A 352 -36.37 19.67 5.64
C GLU A 352 -36.18 21.19 5.70
N GLN A 353 -35.36 21.70 4.76
CA GLN A 353 -35.37 23.06 4.17
C GLN A 353 -34.84 24.25 5.00
N SER A 354 -33.65 24.73 4.60
CA SER A 354 -33.40 26.10 4.08
C SER A 354 -32.16 26.09 3.21
#